data_AF-A0A971JEQ0-F1
#
_entry.id   AF-A0A971JEQ0-F1
#
_cell.length_a   1.000
_cell.length_b   1.000
_cell.length_c   1.000
_cell.angle_alpha   90.00
_cell.angle_beta   90.00
_cell.angle_gamma   90.00
#
_symmetry.space_group_name_H-M   'P 1'
#
loop_
_entity.id
_entity.type
_entity.pdbx_description
1 polymer ?
#
loop_
_entity_poly.entity_id
_entity_poly.type
_entity_poly.pdbx_seq_one_letter_code
_entity_poly.pdbx_strand_id
1 'polypeptide(L)'
;MADMKRDYVERRKGPDIVIKAVWWIVGIGWLLITAALFFTDQAMPARTTFFDRLFDVSVRDYWDTNLLRYVFYVFFINFCACIVGFMLNMMRQKRKTDKISKSILVLTTINLIGILWYFLR
;
A
#
# COMPACT_ATOMS: atom_id res chain seq x y z
N MET A 1 18.29 56.07 6.43
CA MET A 1 18.19 55.19 5.24
C MET A 1 17.31 54.02 5.64
N ALA A 2 16.06 54.00 5.16
CA ALA A 2 15.09 52.98 5.55
C ALA A 2 15.41 51.67 4.81
N ASP A 3 15.75 50.63 5.56
CA ASP A 3 15.93 49.27 5.05
C ASP A 3 14.56 48.75 4.59
N MET A 4 14.33 48.80 3.28
CA MET A 4 13.12 48.34 2.65
C MET A 4 13.18 46.81 2.60
N LYS A 5 12.75 46.17 3.71
CA LYS A 5 12.60 44.72 3.81
C LYS A 5 11.65 44.25 2.71
N ARG A 6 12.22 43.76 1.60
CA ARG A 6 11.47 43.19 0.49
C ARG A 6 10.84 41.90 0.99
N ASP A 7 9.56 41.96 1.34
CA ASP A 7 8.75 40.77 1.58
C ASP A 7 8.65 40.00 0.26
N TYR A 8 9.49 38.99 0.12
CA TYR A 8 9.35 37.99 -0.92
C TYR A 8 8.05 37.23 -0.65
N VAL A 9 6.97 37.65 -1.30
CA VAL A 9 5.75 36.86 -1.37
C VAL A 9 6.08 35.58 -2.14
N GLU A 10 6.37 34.51 -1.40
CA GLU A 10 6.68 33.20 -1.99
C GLU A 10 5.42 32.71 -2.73
N ARG A 11 5.36 32.95 -4.05
CA ARG A 11 4.27 32.52 -4.95
C ARG A 11 4.18 30.99 -5.11
N ARG A 12 4.84 30.20 -4.26
CA ARG A 12 4.79 28.73 -4.25
C ARG A 12 3.53 28.24 -3.53
N LYS A 13 2.34 28.67 -3.98
CA LYS A 13 1.05 28.13 -3.52
C LYS A 13 0.64 26.82 -4.21
N GLY A 14 1.36 26.39 -5.25
CA GLY A 14 1.13 25.11 -5.93
C GLY A 14 2.24 24.09 -5.69
N PRO A 15 2.32 23.47 -4.50
CA PRO A 15 2.87 22.10 -4.43
C PRO A 15 2.24 21.18 -3.38
N ASP A 16 1.39 21.71 -2.51
CA ASP A 16 0.93 21.00 -1.31
C ASP A 16 0.02 19.81 -1.62
N ILE A 17 -0.88 19.95 -2.59
CA ILE A 17 -1.95 18.96 -2.80
C ILE A 17 -1.36 17.62 -3.27
N VAL A 18 -0.37 17.65 -4.18
CA VAL A 18 0.24 16.41 -4.71
C VAL A 18 1.13 15.75 -3.66
N ILE A 19 1.91 16.53 -2.90
CA ILE A 19 2.74 16.01 -1.82
C ILE A 19 1.85 15.40 -0.73
N LYS A 20 0.76 16.08 -0.35
CA LYS A 20 -0.24 15.57 0.58
C LYS A 20 -0.91 14.31 0.04
N ALA A 21 -1.29 14.28 -1.24
CA ALA A 21 -1.89 13.09 -1.86
C ALA A 21 -0.94 11.89 -1.85
N VAL A 22 0.32 12.08 -2.21
CA VAL A 22 1.36 11.04 -2.13
C VAL A 22 1.54 10.54 -0.70
N TRP A 23 1.57 11.45 0.28
CA TRP A 23 1.68 11.09 1.69
C TRP A 23 0.47 10.27 2.17
N TRP A 24 -0.74 10.66 1.78
CA TRP A 24 -1.97 9.90 2.04
C TRP A 24 -1.97 8.53 1.37
N ILE A 25 -1.56 8.44 0.09
CA ILE A 25 -1.44 7.17 -0.63
C ILE A 25 -0.49 6.22 0.10
N VAL A 26 0.66 6.72 0.57
CA VAL A 26 1.63 5.91 1.33
C VAL A 26 1.04 5.45 2.66
N GLY A 27 0.40 6.36 3.41
CA GLY A 27 -0.21 6.02 4.70
C GLY A 27 -1.33 4.98 4.58
N ILE A 28 -2.26 5.21 3.66
CA ILE A 28 -3.36 4.27 3.36
C ILE A 28 -2.80 2.96 2.80
N GLY A 29 -1.76 3.04 1.95
CA GLY A 29 -1.12 1.88 1.35
C GLY A 29 -0.56 0.91 2.39
N TRP A 30 0.11 1.41 3.42
CA TRP A 30 0.58 0.58 4.53
C TRP A 30 -0.57 -0.04 5.32
N LEU A 31 -1.62 0.72 5.64
CA LEU A 31 -2.79 0.18 6.35
C LEU A 31 -3.48 -0.95 5.57
N LEU A 32 -3.63 -0.78 4.26
CA LEU A 32 -4.20 -1.80 3.39
C LEU A 32 -3.32 -3.07 3.32
N ILE A 33 -1.99 -2.93 3.27
CA ILE A 33 -1.09 -4.09 3.32
C ILE A 33 -1.24 -4.82 4.66
N THR A 34 -1.27 -4.09 5.77
CA THR A 34 -1.48 -4.69 7.10
C THR A 34 -2.80 -5.47 7.14
N ALA A 35 -3.90 -4.88 6.65
CA ALA A 35 -5.18 -5.57 6.57
C ALA A 35 -5.13 -6.82 5.69
N ALA A 36 -4.47 -6.75 4.53
CA ALA A 36 -4.28 -7.89 3.63
C ALA A 36 -3.53 -9.05 4.30
N LEU A 37 -2.52 -8.75 5.12
CA LEU A 37 -1.79 -9.77 5.89
C LEU A 37 -2.70 -10.44 6.93
N PHE A 38 -3.52 -9.68 7.66
CA PHE A 38 -4.50 -10.25 8.60
C PHE A 38 -5.51 -11.17 7.92
N PHE A 39 -6.03 -10.77 6.76
CA PHE A 39 -6.94 -11.64 6.00
C PHE A 39 -6.25 -12.88 5.44
N THR A 40 -4.97 -12.77 5.05
CA THR A 40 -4.19 -13.92 4.59
C THR A 40 -3.98 -14.94 5.71
N ASP A 41 -3.70 -14.47 6.92
CA ASP A 41 -3.56 -15.31 8.11
C ASP A 41 -4.86 -16.06 8.44
N GLN A 42 -6.01 -15.36 8.39
CA GLN A 42 -7.32 -15.99 8.58
C GLN A 42 -7.73 -16.95 7.46
N ALA A 43 -7.23 -16.72 6.24
CA ALA A 43 -7.52 -17.59 5.11
C ALA A 43 -6.72 -18.90 5.17
N MET A 44 -5.66 -18.97 5.98
CA MET A 44 -4.81 -20.14 6.11
C MET A 44 -5.60 -21.33 6.71
N PRO A 45 -5.42 -22.56 6.19
CA PRO A 45 -6.03 -23.74 6.80
C PRO A 45 -5.56 -23.86 8.23
N ALA A 46 -6.52 -24.16 9.11
CA ALA A 46 -6.21 -24.33 10.51
C ALA A 46 -5.42 -25.62 10.67
N ARG A 47 -4.21 -25.51 11.23
CA ARG A 47 -3.34 -26.67 11.41
C ARG A 47 -3.94 -27.55 12.49
N THR A 48 -4.13 -28.83 12.19
CA THR A 48 -4.65 -29.81 13.15
C THR A 48 -3.79 -29.82 14.41
N THR A 49 -4.35 -29.32 15.52
CA THR A 49 -3.68 -29.32 16.82
C THR A 49 -3.94 -30.65 17.52
N PHE A 50 -3.13 -31.00 18.52
CA PHE A 50 -3.32 -32.21 19.32
C PHE A 50 -4.75 -32.29 19.93
N PHE A 51 -5.31 -31.14 20.32
CA PHE A 51 -6.66 -31.04 20.86
C PHE A 51 -7.75 -31.33 19.81
N ASP A 52 -7.58 -30.91 18.56
CA ASP A 52 -8.58 -31.18 17.49
C ASP A 52 -8.74 -32.67 17.23
N ARG A 53 -7.65 -33.44 17.34
CA ARG A 53 -7.65 -34.91 17.28
C ARG A 53 -8.26 -35.58 18.51
N LEU A 54 -8.15 -34.96 19.68
CA LEU A 54 -8.71 -35.50 20.93
C LEU A 54 -10.23 -35.30 21.00
N PHE A 55 -10.75 -34.23 20.40
CA PHE A 55 -12.16 -33.86 20.41
C PHE A 55 -12.90 -34.17 19.10
N ASP A 56 -12.24 -34.85 18.14
CA ASP A 56 -12.78 -35.21 16.81
C ASP A 56 -13.42 -34.02 16.06
N VAL A 57 -12.84 -32.83 16.23
CA VAL A 57 -13.34 -31.61 15.59
C VAL A 57 -12.79 -31.56 14.17
N SER A 58 -13.68 -31.63 13.18
CA SER A 58 -13.30 -31.49 11.77
C SER A 58 -12.83 -30.05 11.50
N VAL A 59 -11.52 -29.87 11.38
CA VAL A 59 -10.92 -28.58 11.06
C VAL A 59 -10.81 -28.40 9.54
N ARG A 60 -10.98 -27.16 9.07
CA ARG A 60 -10.86 -26.81 7.66
C ARG A 60 -9.41 -26.93 7.18
N ASP A 61 -9.16 -27.88 6.27
CA ASP A 61 -7.85 -28.12 5.63
C ASP A 61 -7.69 -27.43 4.25
N TYR A 62 -8.61 -26.52 3.90
CA TYR A 62 -8.54 -25.76 2.67
C TYR A 62 -8.46 -24.25 2.93
N TRP A 63 -7.85 -23.53 1.99
CA TRP A 63 -7.79 -22.08 2.04
C TRP A 63 -9.15 -21.47 1.76
N ASP A 64 -9.51 -20.42 2.51
CA ASP A 64 -10.71 -19.66 2.20
C ASP A 64 -10.51 -18.82 0.94
N THR A 65 -11.05 -19.31 -0.17
CA THR A 65 -10.92 -18.66 -1.48
C THR A 65 -11.61 -17.29 -1.51
N ASN A 66 -12.65 -17.06 -0.70
CA ASN A 66 -13.31 -15.77 -0.64
C ASN A 66 -12.42 -14.74 0.06
N LEU A 67 -11.80 -15.11 1.19
CA LEU A 67 -10.86 -14.21 1.88
C LEU A 67 -9.62 -13.93 1.01
N LEU A 68 -9.06 -14.95 0.37
CA LEU A 68 -7.94 -14.75 -0.55
C LEU A 68 -8.30 -13.82 -1.71
N ARG A 69 -9.53 -13.90 -2.23
CA ARG A 69 -10.00 -12.99 -3.28
C ARG A 69 -10.11 -11.54 -2.78
N TYR A 70 -10.53 -11.33 -1.53
CA TYR A 70 -10.48 -10.00 -0.92
C TYR A 70 -9.04 -9.48 -0.75
N VAL A 71 -8.12 -10.33 -0.30
CA VAL A 71 -6.69 -10.00 -0.22
C VAL A 71 -6.15 -9.58 -1.58
N PHE A 72 -6.47 -10.31 -2.65
CA PHE A 72 -6.11 -9.95 -4.00
C PHE A 72 -6.65 -8.58 -4.42
N TYR A 73 -7.94 -8.30 -4.17
CA TYR A 73 -8.52 -7.00 -4.49
C TYR A 73 -7.85 -5.85 -3.73
N VAL A 74 -7.49 -6.06 -2.45
CA VAL A 74 -6.77 -5.07 -1.65
C VAL A 74 -5.40 -4.78 -2.27
N PHE A 75 -4.61 -5.81 -2.58
CA PHE A 75 -3.30 -5.62 -3.22
C PHE A 75 -3.42 -4.95 -4.60
N PHE A 76 -4.40 -5.34 -5.41
CA PHE A 76 -4.62 -4.78 -6.74
C PHE A 76 -5.00 -3.29 -6.70
N ILE A 77 -5.98 -2.92 -5.86
CA ILE A 77 -6.39 -1.51 -5.70
C ILE A 77 -5.24 -0.66 -5.19
N ASN A 78 -4.49 -1.17 -4.21
CA ASN A 78 -3.34 -0.49 -3.62
C ASN A 78 -2.20 -0.31 -4.64
N PHE A 79 -1.94 -1.34 -5.46
CA PHE A 79 -0.99 -1.26 -6.57
C PHE A 79 -1.37 -0.17 -7.58
N CYS A 80 -2.64 -0.12 -7.99
CA CYS A 80 -3.15 0.95 -8.87
C CYS A 80 -2.99 2.33 -8.23
N ALA A 81 -3.32 2.49 -6.95
CA ALA A 81 -3.15 3.75 -6.23
C ALA A 81 -1.67 4.18 -6.17
N CYS A 82 -0.75 3.24 -5.94
CA CYS A 82 0.69 3.50 -5.96
C CYS A 82 1.19 3.91 -7.34
N ILE A 83 0.70 3.28 -8.43
CA ILE A 83 1.02 3.68 -9.81
C ILE A 83 0.54 5.11 -10.08
N VAL A 84 -0.70 5.44 -9.69
CA VAL A 84 -1.24 6.81 -9.86
C VAL A 84 -0.40 7.80 -9.06
N GLY A 85 -0.08 7.50 -7.80
CA GLY A 85 0.80 8.34 -6.98
C GLY A 85 2.20 8.53 -7.59
N PHE A 86 2.75 7.48 -8.19
CA PHE A 86 4.02 7.52 -8.90
C PHE A 86 3.94 8.37 -10.18
N MET A 87 2.91 8.20 -11.00
CA MET A 87 2.66 8.99 -12.21
C MET A 87 2.49 10.47 -11.88
N LEU A 88 1.70 10.81 -10.85
CA LEU A 88 1.52 12.20 -10.40
C LEU A 88 2.84 12.83 -9.95
N ASN A 89 3.72 12.05 -9.31
CA ASN A 89 5.05 12.49 -8.92
C ASN A 89 5.97 12.70 -10.15
N MET A 90 5.92 11.77 -11.11
CA MET A 90 6.73 11.81 -12.34
C MET A 90 6.32 12.95 -13.29
N MET A 91 5.02 13.20 -13.48
CA MET A 91 4.53 14.31 -14.32
C MET A 91 5.00 15.69 -13.81
N ARG A 92 5.27 15.81 -12.49
CA ARG A 92 5.80 17.03 -11.87
C ARG A 92 7.32 17.13 -11.92
N GLN A 93 8.04 16.05 -12.18
CA GLN A 93 9.50 15.97 -12.14
C GLN A 93 10.25 16.80 -13.20
N LYS A 94 9.58 17.74 -13.90
CA LYS A 94 10.23 18.76 -14.73
C LYS A 94 11.16 19.70 -13.95
N ARG A 95 11.26 19.59 -12.61
CA ARG A 95 12.23 20.31 -11.77
C ARG A 95 13.27 19.33 -11.20
N LYS A 96 14.55 19.65 -11.42
CA LYS A 96 15.78 18.88 -11.10
C LYS A 96 15.92 18.34 -9.65
N THR A 97 15.02 18.68 -8.73
CA THR A 97 15.13 18.42 -7.29
C THR A 97 14.03 17.52 -6.71
N ASP A 98 12.99 17.16 -7.47
CA ASP A 98 11.92 16.32 -6.93
C ASP A 98 12.40 14.86 -6.81
N LYS A 99 12.56 14.39 -5.58
CA LYS A 99 12.94 13.00 -5.29
C LYS A 99 11.67 12.14 -5.23
N ILE A 100 11.67 11.03 -5.98
CA ILE A 100 10.62 10.01 -5.87
C ILE A 100 10.62 9.47 -4.42
N SER A 101 9.43 9.35 -3.83
CA SER A 101 9.28 8.75 -2.51
C SER A 101 9.66 7.27 -2.59
N LYS A 102 10.74 6.89 -1.90
CA LYS A 102 11.20 5.50 -1.82
C LYS A 102 10.11 4.58 -1.28
N SER A 103 9.23 5.08 -0.42
CA SER A 103 8.11 4.33 0.15
C SER A 103 7.11 3.87 -0.90
N ILE A 104 6.83 4.68 -1.95
CA ILE A 104 5.94 4.26 -3.03
C ILE A 104 6.56 3.08 -3.78
N LEU A 105 7.86 3.11 -4.08
CA LEU A 105 8.53 2.00 -4.77
C LEU A 105 8.46 0.71 -3.95
N VAL A 106 8.68 0.81 -2.64
CA VAL A 106 8.56 -0.35 -1.73
C VAL A 106 7.14 -0.89 -1.72
N LEU A 107 6.13 -0.03 -1.55
CA LEU A 107 4.72 -0.42 -1.56
C LEU A 107 4.33 -1.08 -2.89
N THR A 108 4.69 -0.48 -4.02
CA THR A 108 4.43 -1.05 -5.35
C THR A 108 5.03 -2.45 -5.49
N THR A 109 6.27 -2.64 -5.01
CA THR A 109 6.97 -3.94 -5.07
C THR A 109 6.28 -4.98 -4.17
N ILE A 110 5.90 -4.61 -2.94
CA ILE A 110 5.18 -5.52 -2.02
C ILE A 110 3.83 -5.94 -2.60
N ASN A 111 3.06 -4.98 -3.12
CA ASN A 111 1.77 -5.27 -3.73
C ASN A 111 1.92 -6.22 -4.94
N LEU A 112 2.94 -6.00 -5.78
CA LEU A 112 3.23 -6.87 -6.92
C LEU A 112 3.57 -8.30 -6.47
N ILE A 113 4.40 -8.44 -5.43
CA ILE A 113 4.73 -9.74 -4.85
C ILE A 113 3.48 -10.43 -4.31
N GLY A 114 2.61 -9.72 -3.59
CA GLY A 114 1.36 -10.27 -3.06
C GLY A 114 0.41 -10.76 -4.16
N ILE A 115 0.30 -10.01 -5.26
CA ILE A 115 -0.47 -10.41 -6.44
C ILE A 115 0.12 -11.67 -7.08
N LEU A 116 1.44 -11.72 -7.30
CA LEU A 116 2.10 -12.88 -7.89
C LEU A 116 1.95 -14.12 -7.00
N TRP A 117 2.09 -13.96 -5.68
CA TRP A 117 1.89 -15.04 -4.72
C TRP A 117 0.49 -15.64 -4.79
N TYR A 118 -0.55 -14.80 -4.95
CA TYR A 118 -1.92 -15.28 -5.13
C TYR A 118 -2.08 -16.16 -6.37
N PHE A 119 -1.37 -15.86 -7.47
CA PHE A 119 -1.43 -16.65 -8.71
C PHE A 119 -0.53 -17.89 -8.70
N LEU A 120 0.57 -17.89 -7.92
CA LEU A 120 1.53 -19.00 -7.87
C LEU A 120 1.14 -20.10 -6.87
N ARG A 121 0.15 -19.83 -6.03
CA ARG A 121 -0.42 -20.79 -5.10
C ARG A 121 -1.39 -21.72 -5.80
#